data_AF-A0A501X8Q4-F1
#
_entry.id   AF-A0A501X8Q4-F1
#
_cell.length_a   1.000
_cell.length_b   1.000
_cell.length_c   1.000
_cell.angle_alpha   90.00
_cell.angle_beta   90.00
_cell.angle_gamma   90.00
#
_symmetry.space_group_name_H-M   'P 1'
#
loop_
_entity.id
_entity.type
_entity.pdbx_description
1 polymer ?
#
loop_
_entity_poly.entity_id
_entity_poly.type
_entity_poly.pdbx_seq_one_letter_code
_entity_poly.pdbx_strand_id
1 'polypeptide(L)'
;MSYFYIDANSYINNNDLENLRLFYLPLVGRDSICLYEHLLDLFNIYNRQEKHFLAETSEHLVIDQQLLLECRYKLEAYGLIKTYENNQGIEILFLIKPLSANEIATHSYFANQLIKKCGKEKFEKLINAKGHFTLDKSNFKEVSKKYYEVFELESISNDKLDFDFVVKNLEDLKDTLTPKQFIETYTQKDISLTQAKMLHELKLMNFNTSVINLFIWYSIRVNNAVVCKFIDKIAKDFASKKIFEKTLVEIELNQAFLSKQIKIHNTEDFISDVESDELSF
;
A
#
# COMPACT_ATOMS: atom_id res chain seq x y z
N MET A 1 11.23 34.88 -0.65
CA MET A 1 9.97 34.23 -0.21
C MET A 1 10.31 32.79 0.14
N SER A 2 9.88 32.32 1.32
CA SER A 2 10.06 30.92 1.72
C SER A 2 9.13 30.04 0.88
N TYR A 3 9.65 28.93 0.36
CA TYR A 3 8.90 27.97 -0.44
C TYR A 3 9.19 26.54 0.03
N PHE A 4 8.26 25.64 -0.25
CA PHE A 4 8.32 24.24 0.13
C PHE A 4 7.89 23.34 -1.01
N TYR A 5 8.24 22.06 -0.91
CA TYR A 5 7.71 21.00 -1.76
C TYR A 5 6.75 20.11 -0.97
N ILE A 6 5.85 19.43 -1.67
CA ILE A 6 4.90 18.49 -1.05
C ILE A 6 5.17 17.09 -1.59
N ASP A 7 5.15 16.10 -0.70
CA ASP A 7 5.29 14.71 -1.06
C ASP A 7 4.37 13.81 -0.21
N ALA A 8 4.10 12.58 -0.66
CA ALA A 8 3.29 11.61 0.06
C ALA A 8 3.67 10.17 -0.33
N ASN A 9 3.60 9.23 0.63
CA ASN A 9 3.98 7.82 0.40
C ASN A 9 2.85 6.97 -0.18
N SER A 10 1.61 7.38 0.04
CA SER A 10 0.42 6.57 -0.20
C SER A 10 -0.69 7.43 -0.80
N TYR A 11 -1.50 6.82 -1.66
CA TYR A 11 -2.77 7.41 -2.06
C TYR A 11 -3.64 7.63 -0.82
N ILE A 12 -4.11 8.86 -0.62
CA ILE A 12 -5.02 9.24 0.46
C ILE A 12 -6.41 9.30 -0.16
N ASN A 13 -7.33 8.45 0.29
CA ASN A 13 -8.65 8.32 -0.30
C ASN A 13 -9.74 9.02 0.55
N ASN A 14 -11.00 8.90 0.12
CA ASN A 14 -12.12 9.54 0.82
C ASN A 14 -12.34 9.00 2.24
N ASN A 15 -12.11 7.71 2.47
CA ASN A 15 -12.23 7.10 3.80
C ASN A 15 -11.17 7.65 4.76
N ASP A 16 -9.95 7.84 4.27
CA ASP A 16 -8.86 8.48 5.01
C ASP A 16 -9.25 9.91 5.41
N LEU A 17 -9.77 10.70 4.48
CA LEU A 17 -10.24 12.06 4.73
C LEU A 17 -11.45 12.12 5.68
N GLU A 18 -12.32 11.13 5.64
CA GLU A 18 -13.39 11.02 6.62
C GLU A 18 -12.84 10.75 8.03
N ASN A 19 -11.86 9.85 8.16
CA ASN A 19 -11.18 9.59 9.42
C ASN A 19 -10.46 10.85 9.94
N LEU A 20 -9.84 11.63 9.06
CA LEU A 20 -9.26 12.93 9.39
C LEU A 20 -10.30 13.84 10.07
N ARG A 21 -11.46 14.02 9.45
CA ARG A 21 -12.51 14.92 9.95
C ARG A 21 -13.21 14.39 11.21
N LEU A 22 -13.42 13.07 11.31
CA LEU A 22 -14.09 12.47 12.46
C LEU A 22 -13.20 12.40 13.70
N PHE A 23 -11.93 12.03 13.53
CA PHE A 23 -11.05 11.71 14.65
C PHE A 23 -9.99 12.78 14.92
N TYR A 24 -9.49 13.50 13.92
CA TYR A 24 -8.43 14.49 14.13
C TYR A 24 -8.97 15.88 14.37
N LEU A 25 -10.11 16.25 13.75
CA LEU A 25 -10.72 17.57 13.95
C LEU A 25 -10.88 17.96 15.44
N PRO A 26 -11.35 17.10 16.36
CA PRO A 26 -11.46 17.44 17.78
C PRO A 26 -10.12 17.65 18.51
N LEU A 27 -9.02 17.17 17.91
CA LEU A 27 -7.67 17.17 18.49
C LEU A 27 -6.84 18.34 17.98
N VAL A 28 -6.82 18.56 16.66
CA VAL A 28 -5.97 19.57 16.01
C VAL A 28 -6.74 20.86 15.69
N GLY A 29 -8.06 20.77 15.50
CA GLY A 29 -8.92 21.91 15.17
C GLY A 29 -9.08 22.16 13.68
N ARG A 30 -10.05 23.01 13.34
CA ARG A 30 -10.52 23.27 11.96
C ARG A 30 -9.41 23.74 11.01
N ASP A 31 -8.57 24.68 11.44
CA ASP A 31 -7.59 25.30 10.56
C ASP A 31 -6.47 24.32 10.18
N SER A 32 -6.12 23.42 11.11
CA SER A 32 -5.18 22.33 10.84
C SER A 32 -5.77 21.32 9.85
N ILE A 33 -7.06 20.99 9.96
CA ILE A 33 -7.71 20.12 8.96
C ILE A 33 -7.73 20.79 7.58
N CYS A 34 -8.10 22.08 7.51
CA CYS A 34 -8.11 22.83 6.26
C CYS A 34 -6.70 22.90 5.64
N LEU A 35 -5.66 23.10 6.45
CA LEU A 35 -4.28 23.07 5.98
C LEU A 35 -3.91 21.71 5.40
N TYR A 36 -4.25 20.62 6.08
CA TYR A 36 -3.96 19.27 5.58
C TYR A 36 -4.65 18.99 4.24
N GLU A 37 -5.95 19.30 4.14
CA GLU A 37 -6.73 19.09 2.91
C GLU A 37 -6.21 19.97 1.76
N HIS A 38 -5.87 21.24 2.03
CA HIS A 38 -5.26 22.12 1.04
C HIS A 38 -3.92 21.59 0.52
N LEU A 39 -3.04 21.10 1.41
CA LEU A 39 -1.77 20.49 0.99
C LEU A 39 -1.98 19.23 0.15
N LEU A 40 -3.01 18.44 0.47
CA LEU A 40 -3.38 17.26 -0.31
C LEU A 40 -3.89 17.65 -1.71
N ASP A 41 -4.70 18.71 -1.81
CA ASP A 41 -5.17 19.23 -3.10
C ASP A 41 -4.00 19.72 -3.96
N LEU A 42 -3.06 20.46 -3.37
CA LEU A 42 -1.84 20.89 -4.06
C LEU A 42 -1.04 19.68 -4.58
N PHE A 43 -0.88 18.64 -3.77
CA PHE A 43 -0.21 17.41 -4.18
C PHE A 43 -0.93 16.67 -5.32
N ASN A 44 -2.26 16.67 -5.32
CA ASN A 44 -3.06 15.96 -6.33
C ASN A 44 -3.14 16.70 -7.66
N ILE A 45 -3.10 18.04 -7.65
CA ILE A 45 -3.26 18.88 -8.84
C ILE A 45 -1.92 19.11 -9.55
N TYR A 46 -0.84 19.29 -8.80
CA TYR A 46 0.45 19.73 -9.35
C TYR A 46 1.50 18.61 -9.39
N ASN A 47 2.56 18.82 -10.19
CA ASN A 47 3.68 17.90 -10.25
C ASN A 47 4.49 17.95 -8.94
N ARG A 48 5.12 16.83 -8.55
CA ARG A 48 5.95 16.73 -7.32
C ARG A 48 7.13 17.71 -7.24
N GLN A 49 7.54 18.29 -8.36
CA GLN A 49 8.63 19.28 -8.44
C GLN A 49 8.12 20.74 -8.36
N GLU A 50 6.81 20.93 -8.26
CA GLU A 50 6.21 22.25 -8.15
C GLU A 50 6.61 22.91 -6.82
N LYS A 51 6.95 24.19 -6.88
CA LYS A 51 7.29 24.98 -5.70
C LYS A 51 6.04 25.65 -5.19
N HIS A 52 5.75 25.47 -3.90
CA HIS A 52 4.63 26.14 -3.25
C HIS A 52 5.15 27.19 -2.28
N PHE A 53 4.50 28.36 -2.24
CA PHE A 53 4.90 29.45 -1.38
C PHE A 53 4.05 29.51 -0.13
N LEU A 54 4.69 29.66 1.03
CA LEU A 54 3.99 29.72 2.32
C LEU A 54 2.96 30.87 2.38
N ALA A 55 3.27 32.00 1.73
CA ALA A 55 2.40 33.16 1.67
C ALA A 55 1.10 32.88 0.89
N GLU A 56 1.18 32.13 -0.20
CA GLU A 56 0.00 31.76 -1.01
C GLU A 56 -0.91 30.81 -0.22
N THR A 57 -0.33 29.85 0.51
CA THR A 57 -1.09 28.98 1.42
C THR A 57 -1.80 29.79 2.52
N SER A 58 -1.11 30.75 3.15
CA SER A 58 -1.71 31.65 4.14
C SER A 58 -2.87 32.47 3.57
N GLU A 59 -2.70 33.04 2.37
CA GLU A 59 -3.74 33.82 1.70
C GLU A 59 -4.95 32.96 1.35
N HIS A 60 -4.73 31.77 0.78
CA HIS A 60 -5.79 30.85 0.41
C HIS A 60 -6.62 30.39 1.61
N LEU A 61 -5.95 30.06 2.71
CA LEU A 61 -6.61 29.62 3.95
C LEU A 61 -7.15 30.79 4.78
N VAL A 62 -6.85 32.03 4.40
CA VAL A 62 -7.25 33.25 5.13
C VAL A 62 -6.77 33.21 6.59
N ILE A 63 -5.51 32.79 6.79
CA ILE A 63 -4.87 32.72 8.11
C ILE A 63 -3.50 33.41 8.09
N ASP A 64 -3.12 34.01 9.21
CA ASP A 64 -1.79 34.59 9.36
C ASP A 64 -0.69 33.52 9.44
N GLN A 65 0.55 33.95 9.29
CA GLN A 65 1.72 33.05 9.27
C GLN A 65 1.93 32.34 10.62
N GLN A 66 1.57 32.97 11.74
CA GLN A 66 1.72 32.38 13.06
C GLN A 66 0.71 31.23 13.24
N LEU A 67 -0.55 31.44 12.88
CA LEU A 67 -1.59 30.42 12.93
C LEU A 67 -1.30 29.28 11.96
N LEU A 68 -0.79 29.56 10.76
CA LEU A 68 -0.36 28.52 9.81
C LEU A 68 0.73 27.63 10.42
N LEU A 69 1.73 28.22 11.07
CA LEU A 69 2.81 27.49 11.72
C LEU A 69 2.31 26.65 12.89
N GLU A 70 1.42 27.19 13.72
CA GLU A 70 0.77 26.44 14.80
C GLU A 70 -0.05 25.26 14.28
N CYS A 71 -0.76 25.45 13.16
CA CYS A 71 -1.48 24.37 12.50
C CYS A 71 -0.54 23.27 12.01
N ARG A 72 0.58 23.66 11.38
CA ARG A 72 1.62 22.72 10.95
C ARG A 72 2.17 21.91 12.14
N TYR A 73 2.51 22.57 13.25
CA TYR A 73 3.01 21.89 14.45
C TYR A 73 2.00 20.90 15.04
N LYS A 74 0.70 21.22 15.01
CA LYS A 74 -0.34 20.27 15.44
C LYS A 74 -0.40 19.06 14.51
N LEU A 75 -0.35 19.27 13.20
CA LEU A 75 -0.35 18.18 12.22
C LEU A 75 0.89 17.28 12.37
N GLU A 76 2.07 17.87 12.59
CA GLU A 76 3.31 17.17 12.88
C GLU A 76 3.21 16.35 14.18
N ALA A 77 2.71 16.96 15.27
CA ALA A 77 2.57 16.31 16.57
C ALA A 77 1.62 15.11 16.55
N TYR A 78 0.58 15.16 15.72
CA TYR A 78 -0.36 14.05 15.51
C TYR A 78 0.04 13.11 14.35
N GLY A 79 1.24 13.29 13.79
CA GLY A 79 1.81 12.39 12.78
C GLY A 79 1.13 12.43 11.42
N LEU A 80 0.40 13.51 11.11
CA LEU A 80 -0.23 13.73 9.81
C LEU A 80 0.74 14.35 8.80
N ILE A 81 1.77 15.06 9.27
CA ILE A 81 2.81 15.65 8.43
C ILE A 81 4.19 15.32 9.01
N LYS A 82 5.17 15.11 8.13
CA LYS A 82 6.61 15.20 8.46
C LYS A 82 7.25 16.32 7.67
N THR A 83 8.02 17.15 8.34
CA THR A 83 8.77 18.23 7.70
C THR A 83 10.24 17.84 7.59
N TYR A 84 10.78 17.90 6.38
CA TYR A 84 12.22 17.73 6.12
C TYR A 84 12.80 19.05 5.68
N GLU A 85 13.97 19.43 6.18
CA GLU A 85 14.64 20.66 5.78
C GLU A 85 16.06 20.33 5.30
N ASN A 86 16.52 21.00 4.25
CA ASN A 86 17.91 20.90 3.80
C ASN A 86 18.79 22.04 4.36
N ASN A 87 20.10 21.97 4.12
CA ASN A 87 21.05 22.99 4.59
C ASN A 87 20.81 24.42 4.05
N GLN A 88 19.92 24.59 3.07
CA GLN A 88 19.54 25.88 2.49
C GLN A 88 18.22 26.42 3.09
N GLY A 89 17.62 25.70 4.06
CA GLY A 89 16.34 26.08 4.66
C GLY A 89 15.13 25.79 3.77
N ILE A 90 15.28 24.93 2.75
CA ILE A 90 14.15 24.53 1.90
C ILE A 90 13.47 23.33 2.55
N GLU A 91 12.16 23.45 2.74
CA GLU A 91 11.35 22.43 3.41
C GLU A 91 10.64 21.50 2.39
N ILE A 92 10.44 20.25 2.79
CA ILE A 92 9.53 19.28 2.17
C ILE A 92 8.49 18.91 3.23
N LEU A 93 7.21 19.17 2.92
CA LEU A 93 6.08 18.74 3.73
C LEU A 93 5.59 17.39 3.21
N PHE A 94 5.84 16.34 3.99
CA PHE A 94 5.48 14.98 3.66
C PHE A 94 4.15 14.60 4.32
N LEU A 95 3.11 14.42 3.53
CA LEU A 95 1.78 14.03 3.99
C LEU A 95 1.75 12.55 4.38
N ILE A 96 1.16 12.28 5.53
CA ILE A 96 0.92 10.95 6.07
C ILE A 96 -0.58 10.74 6.17
N LYS A 97 -1.05 9.59 5.67
CA LYS A 97 -2.47 9.25 5.75
C LYS A 97 -2.94 9.19 7.22
N PRO A 98 -4.15 9.66 7.53
CA PRO A 98 -4.78 9.52 8.84
C PRO A 98 -4.87 8.04 9.26
N LEU A 99 -4.81 7.81 10.57
CA LEU A 99 -5.03 6.46 11.12
C LEU A 99 -6.47 6.01 10.89
N SER A 100 -6.64 4.72 10.62
CA SER A 100 -7.93 4.06 10.61
C SER A 100 -8.56 4.01 12.00
N ALA A 101 -9.88 3.79 12.08
CA ALA A 101 -10.58 3.63 13.35
C ALA A 101 -9.97 2.51 14.22
N ASN A 102 -9.56 1.39 13.63
CA ASN A 102 -8.89 0.29 14.34
C ASN A 102 -7.53 0.70 14.92
N GLU A 103 -6.74 1.46 14.16
CA GLU A 103 -5.45 1.97 14.63
C GLU A 103 -5.65 3.00 15.76
N ILE A 104 -6.66 3.86 15.65
CA ILE A 104 -7.00 4.83 16.69
C ILE A 104 -7.47 4.13 17.97
N ALA A 105 -8.32 3.11 17.85
CA ALA A 105 -8.83 2.34 18.98
C ALA A 105 -7.72 1.63 19.77
N THR A 106 -6.69 1.16 19.06
CA THR A 106 -5.54 0.48 19.66
C THR A 106 -4.44 1.43 20.12
N HIS A 107 -4.45 2.69 19.66
CA HIS A 107 -3.51 3.72 20.07
C HIS A 107 -3.94 4.40 21.38
N SER A 108 -3.48 3.84 22.52
CA SER A 108 -3.88 4.24 23.87
C SER A 108 -3.87 5.75 24.16
N TYR A 109 -2.85 6.49 23.71
CA TYR A 109 -2.80 7.96 23.89
C TYR A 109 -3.89 8.70 23.08
N PHE A 110 -4.02 8.41 21.79
CA PHE A 110 -4.99 9.03 20.89
C PHE A 110 -6.43 8.74 21.33
N ALA A 111 -6.74 7.47 21.62
CA ALA A 111 -8.05 7.07 22.12
C ALA A 111 -8.42 7.85 23.38
N ASN A 112 -7.51 7.94 24.36
CA ASN A 112 -7.75 8.69 25.60
C ASN A 112 -7.95 10.19 25.36
N GLN A 113 -7.18 10.80 24.46
CA GLN A 113 -7.34 12.23 24.13
C GLN A 113 -8.69 12.49 23.44
N LEU A 114 -9.12 11.61 22.54
CA LEU A 114 -10.42 11.69 21.89
C LEU A 114 -11.56 11.52 22.90
N ILE A 115 -11.48 10.51 23.76
CA ILE A 115 -12.48 10.27 24.82
C ILE A 115 -12.62 11.51 25.72
N LYS A 116 -11.52 12.18 26.08
CA LYS A 116 -11.56 13.43 26.85
C LYS A 116 -12.25 14.58 26.10
N LYS A 117 -12.14 14.63 24.78
CA LYS A 117 -12.70 15.71 23.94
C LYS A 117 -14.16 15.48 23.57
N CYS A 118 -14.54 14.26 23.19
CA CYS A 118 -15.88 13.96 22.66
C CYS A 118 -16.75 13.09 23.60
N GLY A 119 -16.17 12.50 24.63
CA GLY A 119 -16.85 11.59 25.56
C GLY A 119 -16.76 10.13 25.12
N LYS A 120 -16.75 9.22 26.10
CA LYS A 120 -16.57 7.77 25.87
C LYS A 120 -17.64 7.17 24.97
N GLU A 121 -18.90 7.50 25.20
CA GLU A 121 -20.03 6.96 24.43
C GLU A 121 -19.96 7.34 22.95
N LYS A 122 -19.67 8.61 22.64
CA LYS A 122 -19.50 9.06 21.25
C LYS A 122 -18.29 8.43 20.58
N PHE A 123 -17.19 8.30 21.32
CA PHE A 123 -15.99 7.63 20.83
C PHE A 123 -16.28 6.16 20.49
N GLU A 124 -16.90 5.41 21.39
CA GLU A 124 -17.26 4.00 21.16
C GLU A 124 -18.21 3.86 19.97
N LYS A 125 -19.21 4.75 19.84
CA LYS A 125 -20.11 4.75 18.68
C LYS A 125 -19.37 4.98 17.36
N LEU A 126 -18.43 5.93 17.32
CA LEU A 126 -17.61 6.21 16.13
C LEU A 126 -16.69 5.04 15.77
N ILE A 127 -16.01 4.45 16.77
CA ILE A 127 -15.16 3.28 16.54
C ILE A 127 -15.99 2.08 16.06
N ASN A 128 -17.18 1.85 16.59
CA ASN A 128 -18.04 0.76 16.14
C ASN A 128 -18.58 0.99 14.72
N ALA A 129 -18.84 2.24 14.33
CA ALA A 129 -19.32 2.57 12.99
C ALA A 129 -18.22 2.50 11.92
N LYS A 130 -16.97 2.86 12.27
CA LYS A 130 -15.84 2.93 11.32
C LYS A 130 -14.84 1.77 11.44
N GLY A 131 -14.94 0.97 12.50
CA GLY A 131 -14.04 -0.13 12.78
C GLY A 131 -14.30 -1.32 11.87
N HIS A 132 -13.24 -1.89 11.32
CA HIS A 132 -13.30 -3.17 10.63
C HIS A 132 -13.22 -4.29 11.66
N PHE A 133 -14.35 -4.99 11.85
CA PHE A 133 -14.39 -6.18 12.69
C PHE A 133 -14.25 -7.41 11.81
N THR A 134 -13.24 -8.23 12.08
CA THR A 134 -13.11 -9.53 11.44
C THR A 134 -13.92 -10.56 12.20
N LEU A 135 -14.69 -11.36 11.48
CA LEU A 135 -15.33 -12.54 12.06
C LEU A 135 -14.26 -13.59 12.36
N ASP A 136 -14.38 -14.22 13.53
CA ASP A 136 -13.53 -15.36 13.86
C ASP A 136 -13.83 -16.53 12.93
N LYS A 137 -12.85 -16.90 12.12
CA LYS A 137 -12.92 -18.02 11.17
C LYS A 137 -12.37 -19.32 11.76
N SER A 138 -12.02 -19.36 13.04
CA SER A 138 -11.47 -20.56 13.72
C SER A 138 -12.34 -21.80 13.55
N ASN A 139 -13.66 -21.63 13.57
CA ASN A 139 -14.65 -22.70 13.40
C ASN A 139 -15.17 -22.84 11.95
N PHE A 140 -14.55 -22.14 10.99
CA PHE A 140 -14.96 -22.15 9.58
C PHE A 140 -13.92 -22.87 8.72
N LYS A 141 -14.40 -23.71 7.81
CA LYS A 141 -13.57 -24.36 6.79
C LYS A 141 -13.69 -23.57 5.48
N GLU A 142 -12.55 -23.26 4.87
CA GLU A 142 -12.53 -22.71 3.51
C GLU A 142 -13.03 -23.78 2.52
N VAL A 143 -14.10 -23.47 1.78
CA VAL A 143 -14.73 -24.36 0.79
C VAL A 143 -14.75 -23.76 -0.61
N SER A 144 -14.06 -22.64 -0.81
CA SER A 144 -13.90 -21.98 -2.11
C SER A 144 -13.31 -22.96 -3.12
N LYS A 145 -13.96 -23.09 -4.29
CA LYS A 145 -13.44 -23.91 -5.37
C LYS A 145 -12.26 -23.21 -6.02
N LYS A 146 -11.22 -23.99 -6.33
CA LYS A 146 -10.09 -23.48 -7.11
C LYS A 146 -10.48 -23.42 -8.58
N TYR A 147 -9.83 -22.55 -9.36
CA TYR A 147 -10.15 -22.35 -10.77
C TYR A 147 -10.21 -23.66 -11.56
N TYR A 148 -9.20 -24.53 -11.43
CA TYR A 148 -9.15 -25.83 -12.12
C TYR A 148 -10.19 -26.85 -11.62
N GLU A 149 -10.84 -26.60 -10.49
CA GLU A 149 -11.96 -27.43 -10.01
C GLU A 149 -13.28 -27.05 -10.70
N VAL A 150 -13.32 -25.92 -11.41
CA VAL A 150 -14.49 -25.36 -12.07
C VAL A 150 -14.31 -25.26 -13.58
N PHE A 151 -13.10 -24.95 -14.04
CA PHE A 151 -12.77 -24.70 -15.44
C PHE A 151 -11.72 -25.67 -15.95
N GLU A 152 -11.90 -26.17 -17.17
CA GLU A 152 -10.92 -26.99 -17.86
C GLU A 152 -9.73 -26.12 -18.29
N LEU A 153 -8.52 -26.64 -18.11
CA LEU A 153 -7.30 -25.97 -18.57
C LEU A 153 -7.17 -26.17 -20.09
N GLU A 154 -7.65 -25.19 -20.85
CA GLU A 154 -7.34 -25.12 -22.28
C GLU A 154 -5.86 -24.74 -22.48
N SER A 155 -5.23 -25.29 -23.51
CA SER A 155 -3.88 -24.89 -23.90
C SER A 155 -3.88 -23.43 -24.32
N ILE A 156 -3.26 -22.57 -23.52
CA ILE A 156 -3.12 -21.14 -23.82
C ILE A 156 -2.31 -21.01 -25.11
N SER A 157 -2.92 -20.49 -26.18
CA SER A 157 -2.17 -20.04 -27.34
C SER A 157 -1.39 -18.78 -26.96
N ASN A 158 -0.10 -18.75 -27.27
CA ASN A 158 0.77 -17.58 -27.08
C ASN A 158 0.50 -16.50 -28.14
N ASP A 159 -0.77 -16.20 -28.39
CA ASP A 159 -1.13 -15.11 -29.29
C ASP A 159 -0.80 -13.80 -28.57
N LYS A 160 0.40 -13.27 -28.87
CA LYS A 160 0.80 -11.95 -28.39
C LYS A 160 -0.20 -10.93 -28.92
N LEU A 161 -0.93 -10.30 -28.01
CA LEU A 161 -1.75 -9.13 -28.31
C LEU A 161 -0.82 -8.00 -28.76
N ASP A 162 -1.01 -7.53 -29.99
CA ASP A 162 -0.25 -6.40 -30.55
C ASP A 162 -0.95 -5.11 -30.11
N PHE A 163 -0.31 -4.39 -29.20
CA PHE A 163 -0.78 -3.09 -28.74
C PHE A 163 0.06 -1.99 -29.39
N ASP A 164 -0.56 -0.87 -29.77
CA ASP A 164 0.11 0.30 -30.38
C ASP A 164 1.10 1.04 -29.45
N PHE A 165 1.40 0.48 -28.28
CA PHE A 165 2.34 1.03 -27.31
C PHE A 165 3.24 -0.05 -26.72
N VAL A 166 4.47 0.34 -26.41
CA VAL A 166 5.42 -0.53 -25.71
C VAL A 166 4.98 -0.62 -24.25
N VAL A 167 4.31 -1.70 -23.87
CA VAL A 167 4.20 -2.09 -22.47
C VAL A 167 5.62 -2.42 -22.02
N LYS A 168 6.30 -1.52 -21.30
CA LYS A 168 7.52 -1.88 -20.57
C LYS A 168 7.11 -2.76 -19.39
N ASN A 169 6.76 -4.01 -19.68
CA ASN A 169 6.35 -4.95 -18.66
C ASN A 169 7.62 -5.54 -18.04
N LEU A 170 7.90 -5.19 -16.78
CA LEU A 170 8.94 -5.86 -16.00
C LEU A 170 8.70 -7.37 -15.92
N GLU A 171 7.46 -7.81 -16.17
CA GLU A 171 7.08 -9.21 -16.29
C GLU A 171 7.84 -9.95 -17.39
N ASP A 172 8.10 -9.33 -18.54
CA ASP A 172 8.76 -10.00 -19.68
C ASP A 172 10.22 -10.40 -19.38
N LEU A 173 10.82 -9.76 -18.37
CA LEU A 173 12.16 -10.08 -17.90
C LEU A 173 12.23 -11.49 -17.30
N LYS A 174 11.13 -11.98 -16.70
CA LYS A 174 11.07 -13.33 -16.10
C LYS A 174 11.17 -14.42 -17.16
N ASP A 175 10.78 -14.13 -18.39
CA ASP A 175 10.73 -15.09 -19.50
C ASP A 175 11.96 -15.01 -20.41
N THR A 176 12.73 -13.93 -20.34
CA THR A 176 13.85 -13.66 -21.27
C THR A 176 15.24 -13.72 -20.62
N LEU A 177 15.35 -13.50 -19.30
CA LEU A 177 16.64 -13.41 -18.61
C LEU A 177 16.94 -14.65 -17.75
N THR A 178 18.23 -14.89 -17.49
CA THR A 178 18.62 -15.84 -16.42
C THR A 178 18.31 -15.24 -15.04
N PRO A 179 18.18 -16.04 -13.97
CA PRO A 179 17.82 -15.51 -12.65
C PRO A 179 18.79 -14.47 -12.10
N LYS A 180 20.09 -14.65 -12.40
CA LYS A 180 21.13 -13.67 -12.05
C LYS A 180 20.89 -12.35 -12.79
N GLN A 181 20.79 -12.39 -14.12
CA GLN A 181 20.57 -11.21 -14.95
C GLN A 181 19.26 -10.50 -14.61
N PHE A 182 18.21 -11.26 -14.27
CA PHE A 182 16.93 -10.71 -13.88
C PHE A 182 17.06 -9.89 -12.58
N ILE A 183 17.73 -10.45 -11.56
CA ILE A 183 17.99 -9.72 -10.30
C ILE A 183 18.83 -8.46 -10.58
N GLU A 184 19.95 -8.58 -11.32
CA GLU A 184 20.85 -7.46 -11.60
C GLU A 184 20.17 -6.33 -12.36
N THR A 185 19.33 -6.68 -13.33
CA THR A 185 18.53 -5.74 -14.12
C THR A 185 17.50 -5.03 -13.25
N TYR A 186 16.81 -5.76 -12.37
CA TYR A 186 15.81 -5.19 -11.46
C TYR A 186 16.46 -4.30 -10.38
N THR A 187 17.56 -4.74 -9.76
CA THR A 187 18.21 -4.01 -8.65
C THR A 187 19.21 -2.95 -9.11
N GLN A 188 19.57 -2.93 -10.40
CA GLN A 188 20.63 -2.08 -10.98
C GLN A 188 21.98 -2.22 -10.25
N LYS A 189 22.26 -3.41 -9.74
CA LYS A 189 23.43 -3.74 -8.91
C LYS A 189 23.81 -5.20 -9.15
N ASP A 190 25.08 -5.52 -8.94
CA ASP A 190 25.54 -6.91 -8.92
C ASP A 190 24.83 -7.70 -7.81
N ILE A 191 24.64 -9.01 -8.03
CA ILE A 191 24.02 -9.87 -7.02
C ILE A 191 24.84 -9.92 -5.72
N SER A 192 24.15 -9.89 -4.59
CA SER A 192 24.75 -10.09 -3.27
C SER A 192 25.09 -11.56 -3.01
N LEU A 193 25.95 -11.82 -2.02
CA LEU A 193 26.32 -13.18 -1.61
C LEU A 193 25.10 -14.02 -1.19
N THR A 194 24.11 -13.40 -0.56
CA THR A 194 22.86 -14.06 -0.13
C THR A 194 21.96 -14.40 -1.31
N GLN A 195 21.92 -13.55 -2.35
CA GLN A 195 21.19 -13.85 -3.59
C GLN A 195 21.87 -14.98 -4.37
N ALA A 196 23.20 -14.97 -4.46
CA ALA A 196 23.96 -16.05 -5.09
C ALA A 196 23.73 -17.41 -4.42
N LYS A 197 23.73 -17.44 -3.07
CA LYS A 197 23.41 -18.65 -2.29
C LYS A 197 22.00 -19.15 -2.54
N MET A 198 21.00 -18.26 -2.48
CA MET A 198 19.60 -18.61 -2.77
C MET A 198 19.45 -19.20 -4.18
N LEU A 199 20.03 -18.58 -5.21
CA LEU A 199 19.98 -19.12 -6.58
C LEU A 199 20.62 -20.52 -6.70
N HIS A 200 21.70 -20.77 -5.96
CA HIS A 200 22.35 -22.08 -5.92
C HIS A 200 21.45 -23.12 -5.23
N GLU A 201 20.85 -22.78 -4.09
CA GLU A 201 19.94 -23.67 -3.36
C GLU A 201 18.69 -24.03 -4.19
N LEU A 202 18.10 -23.07 -4.89
CA LEU A 202 16.94 -23.32 -5.76
C LEU A 202 17.27 -24.30 -6.90
N LYS A 203 18.48 -24.21 -7.46
CA LYS A 203 18.95 -25.18 -8.47
C LYS A 203 19.16 -26.57 -7.87
N LEU A 204 19.66 -26.67 -6.64
CA LEU A 204 19.79 -27.95 -5.92
C LEU A 204 18.43 -28.59 -5.61
N MET A 205 17.36 -27.77 -5.48
CA MET A 205 15.98 -28.25 -5.38
C MET A 205 15.37 -28.68 -6.72
N ASN A 206 16.16 -28.73 -7.80
CA ASN A 206 15.76 -29.08 -9.17
C ASN A 206 14.77 -28.10 -9.83
N PHE A 207 14.68 -26.85 -9.37
CA PHE A 207 13.91 -25.83 -10.09
C PHE A 207 14.67 -25.34 -11.32
N ASN A 208 13.98 -25.29 -12.46
CA ASN A 208 14.53 -24.75 -13.70
C ASN A 208 14.56 -23.21 -13.68
N THR A 209 15.28 -22.63 -14.64
CA THR A 209 15.44 -21.16 -14.78
C THR A 209 14.11 -20.41 -14.78
N SER A 210 13.12 -20.89 -15.54
CA SER A 210 11.82 -20.23 -15.66
C SER A 210 11.06 -20.21 -14.34
N VAL A 211 11.08 -21.31 -13.58
CA VAL A 211 10.43 -21.40 -12.27
C VAL A 211 11.13 -20.53 -11.22
N ILE A 212 12.47 -20.49 -11.24
CA ILE A 212 13.23 -19.60 -10.36
C ILE A 212 12.87 -18.13 -10.64
N ASN A 213 12.76 -17.76 -11.91
CA ASN A 213 12.33 -16.41 -12.29
C ASN A 213 10.90 -16.10 -11.82
N LEU A 214 9.98 -17.07 -11.84
CA LEU A 214 8.63 -16.90 -11.29
C LEU A 214 8.67 -16.62 -9.77
N PHE A 215 9.51 -17.30 -9.00
CA PHE A 215 9.64 -17.02 -7.57
C PHE A 215 10.21 -15.62 -7.29
N ILE A 216 11.22 -15.21 -8.07
CA ILE A 216 11.81 -13.87 -7.98
C ILE A 216 10.77 -12.82 -8.33
N TRP A 217 10.05 -13.01 -9.44
CA TRP A 217 8.99 -12.12 -9.90
C TRP A 217 7.89 -11.98 -8.85
N TYR A 218 7.43 -13.09 -8.29
CA TYR A 218 6.42 -13.07 -7.24
C TYR A 218 6.91 -12.35 -5.97
N SER A 219 8.18 -12.51 -5.58
CA SER A 219 8.76 -11.74 -4.47
C SER A 219 8.73 -10.24 -4.75
N ILE A 220 9.10 -9.83 -5.96
CA ILE A 220 9.08 -8.42 -6.38
C ILE A 220 7.65 -7.89 -6.35
N ARG A 221 6.68 -8.60 -6.93
CA ARG A 221 5.27 -8.18 -6.95
C ARG A 221 4.68 -8.00 -5.56
N VAL A 222 5.02 -8.88 -4.62
CA VAL A 222 4.46 -8.85 -3.26
C VAL A 222 5.20 -7.86 -2.35
N ASN A 223 6.52 -7.77 -2.44
CA ASN A 223 7.34 -7.05 -1.45
C ASN A 223 8.06 -5.82 -2.01
N ASN A 224 7.88 -5.51 -3.31
CA ASN A 224 8.66 -4.54 -4.06
C ASN A 224 10.19 -4.78 -4.00
N ALA A 225 10.61 -6.01 -3.71
CA ALA A 225 12.01 -6.37 -3.50
C ALA A 225 12.27 -7.87 -3.72
N VAL A 226 13.52 -8.22 -4.02
CA VAL A 226 14.00 -9.62 -4.07
C VAL A 226 14.35 -10.07 -2.65
N VAL A 227 13.39 -10.70 -1.96
CA VAL A 227 13.53 -11.13 -0.56
C VAL A 227 13.90 -12.61 -0.49
N CYS A 228 15.19 -12.94 -0.35
CA CYS A 228 15.69 -14.32 -0.41
C CYS A 228 14.95 -15.28 0.54
N LYS A 229 14.76 -14.90 1.82
CA LYS A 229 14.05 -15.74 2.80
C LYS A 229 12.61 -16.05 2.39
N PHE A 230 11.95 -15.10 1.72
CA PHE A 230 10.59 -15.27 1.24
C PHE A 230 10.56 -16.23 0.05
N ILE A 231 11.49 -16.06 -0.89
CA ILE A 231 11.68 -16.95 -2.04
C ILE A 231 11.98 -18.38 -1.57
N ASP A 232 12.87 -18.57 -0.60
CA ASP A 232 13.20 -19.90 -0.06
C ASP A 232 11.98 -20.58 0.57
N LYS A 233 11.13 -19.82 1.27
CA LYS A 233 9.90 -20.35 1.87
C LYS A 233 8.94 -20.85 0.80
N ILE A 234 8.76 -20.08 -0.27
CA ILE A 234 7.92 -20.47 -1.42
C ILE A 234 8.50 -21.73 -2.06
N ALA A 235 9.78 -21.72 -2.42
CA ALA A 235 10.43 -22.84 -3.08
C ALA A 235 10.33 -24.14 -2.27
N LYS A 236 10.50 -24.07 -0.94
CA LYS A 236 10.32 -25.22 -0.04
C LYS A 236 8.89 -25.75 -0.02
N ASP A 237 7.89 -24.87 -0.04
CA ASP A 237 6.48 -25.27 -0.12
C ASP A 237 6.19 -26.02 -1.43
N PHE A 238 6.59 -25.45 -2.58
CA PHE A 238 6.43 -26.07 -3.89
C PHE A 238 7.22 -27.39 -4.02
N ALA A 239 8.45 -27.44 -3.52
CA ALA A 239 9.27 -28.66 -3.51
C ALA A 239 8.63 -29.76 -2.66
N SER A 240 8.07 -29.42 -1.49
CA SER A 240 7.39 -30.38 -0.61
C SER A 240 6.13 -30.99 -1.26
N LYS A 241 5.43 -30.19 -2.08
CA LYS A 241 4.27 -30.60 -2.88
C LYS A 241 4.66 -31.28 -4.20
N LYS A 242 5.95 -31.38 -4.52
CA LYS A 242 6.50 -31.89 -5.79
C LYS A 242 6.01 -31.14 -7.04
N ILE A 243 5.78 -29.83 -6.92
CA ILE A 243 5.33 -28.97 -8.02
C ILE A 243 6.54 -28.26 -8.62
N PHE A 244 6.95 -28.67 -9.82
CA PHE A 244 8.12 -28.13 -10.53
C PHE A 244 7.80 -27.61 -11.94
N GLU A 245 6.58 -27.80 -12.42
CA GLU A 245 6.17 -27.37 -13.76
C GLU A 245 5.89 -25.86 -13.79
N LYS A 246 6.44 -25.16 -14.79
CA LYS A 246 6.31 -23.69 -14.92
C LYS A 246 4.83 -23.26 -14.87
N THR A 247 3.97 -23.89 -15.65
CA THR A 247 2.56 -23.52 -15.78
C THR A 247 1.83 -23.61 -14.44
N LEU A 248 2.01 -24.71 -13.71
CA LEU A 248 1.39 -24.94 -12.41
C LEU A 248 1.90 -23.95 -11.36
N VAL A 249 3.21 -23.69 -11.33
CA VAL A 249 3.81 -22.70 -10.43
C VAL A 249 3.28 -21.30 -10.74
N GLU A 250 3.22 -20.92 -12.01
CA GLU A 250 2.74 -19.61 -12.45
C GLU A 250 1.28 -19.39 -12.05
N ILE A 251 0.42 -20.39 -12.26
CA ILE A 251 -0.99 -20.34 -11.84
C ILE A 251 -1.11 -20.20 -10.32
N GLU A 252 -0.43 -21.05 -9.53
CA GLU A 252 -0.55 -21.02 -8.05
C GLU A 252 0.00 -19.71 -7.46
N LEU A 253 1.10 -19.17 -8.00
CA LEU A 253 1.64 -17.88 -7.57
C LEU A 253 0.73 -16.71 -7.98
N ASN A 254 0.17 -16.72 -9.19
CA ASN A 254 -0.77 -15.69 -9.62
C ASN A 254 -2.04 -15.70 -8.76
N GLN A 255 -2.57 -16.87 -8.41
CA GLN A 255 -3.70 -16.98 -7.49
C GLN A 255 -3.35 -16.56 -6.06
N ALA A 256 -2.18 -16.94 -5.56
CA ALA A 256 -1.68 -16.47 -4.26
C ALA A 256 -1.50 -14.95 -4.23
N PHE A 257 -1.13 -14.35 -5.37
CA PHE A 257 -1.06 -12.90 -5.53
C PHE A 257 -2.44 -12.27 -5.54
N LEU A 258 -3.36 -12.78 -6.37
CA LEU A 258 -4.72 -12.27 -6.48
C LEU A 258 -5.47 -12.40 -5.15
N SER A 259 -5.35 -13.50 -4.43
CA SER A 259 -5.96 -13.66 -3.09
C SER A 259 -5.36 -12.71 -2.05
N LYS A 260 -4.08 -12.32 -2.18
CA LYS A 260 -3.49 -11.24 -1.39
C LYS A 260 -4.02 -9.87 -1.79
N GLN A 261 -4.16 -9.59 -3.09
CA GLN A 261 -4.74 -8.34 -3.58
C GLN A 261 -6.22 -8.24 -3.23
N ILE A 262 -7.02 -9.29 -3.38
CA ILE A 262 -8.43 -9.37 -2.96
C ILE A 262 -8.53 -9.30 -1.43
N LYS A 263 -7.54 -9.74 -0.65
CA LYS A 263 -7.53 -9.42 0.79
C LYS A 263 -7.27 -7.95 1.08
N ILE A 264 -6.55 -7.25 0.21
CA ILE A 264 -6.29 -5.81 0.28
C ILE A 264 -7.48 -5.02 -0.31
N HIS A 265 -8.15 -5.56 -1.33
CA HIS A 265 -9.24 -4.93 -2.06
C HIS A 265 -10.60 -5.28 -1.48
N ASN A 266 -10.86 -6.47 -0.94
CA ASN A 266 -12.04 -6.73 -0.10
C ASN A 266 -11.95 -6.01 1.25
N THR A 267 -10.78 -5.57 1.71
CA THR A 267 -10.72 -4.54 2.76
C THR A 267 -11.12 -3.15 2.26
N GLU A 268 -11.13 -2.91 0.94
CA GLU A 268 -11.50 -1.66 0.28
C GLU A 268 -12.93 -1.66 -0.33
N ASP A 269 -13.44 -2.78 -0.85
CA ASP A 269 -14.72 -2.95 -1.59
C ASP A 269 -15.88 -3.44 -0.71
N PHE A 270 -15.61 -4.15 0.41
CA PHE A 270 -16.65 -4.31 1.44
C PHE A 270 -17.07 -2.98 2.06
N ILE A 271 -16.31 -1.90 1.82
CA ILE A 271 -16.67 -0.54 2.22
C ILE A 271 -17.72 0.04 1.25
N SER A 272 -17.76 -0.38 -0.02
CA SER A 272 -18.69 0.17 -1.03
C SER A 272 -20.00 -0.60 -1.18
N ASP A 273 -20.03 -1.92 -0.97
CA ASP A 273 -21.25 -2.71 -1.25
C ASP A 273 -22.31 -2.63 -0.13
N VAL A 274 -21.91 -2.34 1.12
CA VAL A 274 -22.86 -2.13 2.23
C VAL A 274 -23.68 -0.84 2.05
N GLU A 275 -23.22 0.12 1.24
CA GLU A 275 -23.94 1.38 0.97
C GLU A 275 -25.12 1.23 0.00
N SER A 276 -25.26 0.08 -0.70
CA SER A 276 -26.28 -0.09 -1.74
C SER A 276 -27.54 -0.86 -1.30
N ASP A 277 -27.45 -1.71 -0.26
CA ASP A 277 -28.56 -2.58 0.16
C ASP A 277 -29.44 -2.00 1.29
N GLU A 278 -29.10 -0.86 1.90
CA GLU A 278 -29.93 -0.20 2.93
C GLU A 278 -30.89 0.89 2.40
N LEU A 279 -31.00 1.08 1.07
CA LEU A 279 -31.92 2.06 0.46
C LEU A 279 -33.22 1.46 -0.11
N SER A 280 -33.57 0.22 0.24
CA SER A 280 -34.86 -0.36 -0.11
C SER A 280 -35.60 -0.92 1.11
N PHE A 281 -36.15 -0.06 1.98
CA PHE A 281 -37.42 -0.27 2.70
C PHE A 281 -37.92 1.05 3.32
#